data_AF-A0A6I9Q7J5-F1
#
_entry.id   AF-A0A6I9Q7J5-F1
#
_cell.length_a   1.000
_cell.length_b   1.000
_cell.length_c   1.000
_cell.angle_alpha   90.00
_cell.angle_beta   90.00
_cell.angle_gamma   90.00
#
_symmetry.space_group_name_H-M   'P 1'
#
loop_
_entity.id
_entity.type
_entity.pdbx_description
1 polymer ?
#
loop_
_entity_poly.entity_id
_entity_poly.type
_entity_poly.pdbx_seq_one_letter_code
_entity_poly.pdbx_strand_id
1 'polypeptide(L)'
;MREYSNVFVLKRHRPVRDDVSHFPASFLFQYEETAVSPTQKVDSSDVQQFYDLLTSCTEVVRVWAQNIPGFSEFCLEDRELLLESAFVELFILRLAYRSDPDLQKLVFCSGAVLHRAQCVRGFGDWIDSILEFSQSLHRMKLDVSSFSCLTALVIIAGKSCF
;
A
#
# COMPACT_ATOMS: atom_id res chain seq x y z
N MET A 1 -10.32 12.36 30.86
CA MET A 1 -9.02 11.82 30.41
C MET A 1 -9.12 10.29 30.23
N ARG A 2 -10.00 9.84 29.33
CA ARG A 2 -10.18 8.48 28.81
C ARG A 2 -10.91 8.69 27.47
N GLU A 3 -10.45 8.06 26.38
CA GLU A 3 -11.08 7.97 25.02
C GLU A 3 -10.08 8.07 23.83
N TYR A 4 -8.78 7.73 23.98
CA TYR A 4 -7.85 7.61 22.82
C TYR A 4 -7.30 6.19 22.60
N SER A 5 -7.78 5.19 23.33
CA SER A 5 -7.16 3.84 23.34
C SER A 5 -7.79 2.82 22.38
N ASN A 6 -8.79 3.17 21.56
CA ASN A 6 -9.53 2.20 20.75
C ASN A 6 -9.15 2.09 19.26
N VAL A 7 -8.04 2.69 18.82
CA VAL A 7 -7.55 2.54 17.42
C VAL A 7 -6.21 1.77 17.34
N PHE A 8 -5.57 1.50 18.48
CA PHE A 8 -4.28 0.81 18.53
C PHE A 8 -4.39 -0.56 19.21
N VAL A 9 -4.95 -1.53 18.50
CA VAL A 9 -4.60 -2.94 18.70
C VAL A 9 -3.96 -3.46 17.41
N LEU A 10 -2.85 -2.83 17.01
CA LEU A 10 -1.85 -3.53 16.22
C LEU A 10 -1.27 -4.60 17.14
N LYS A 11 -1.80 -5.81 17.00
CA LYS A 11 -1.36 -7.01 17.69
C LYS A 11 0.15 -7.13 17.51
N ARG A 12 0.84 -6.91 18.63
CA ARG A 12 2.26 -7.14 18.86
C ARG A 12 2.69 -8.43 18.18
N HIS A 13 3.69 -8.31 17.31
CA HIS A 13 4.55 -9.34 16.73
C HIS A 13 4.59 -10.61 17.61
N ARG A 14 3.99 -11.72 17.13
CA ARG A 14 4.32 -13.07 17.63
C ARG A 14 5.27 -13.68 16.60
N PRO A 15 6.44 -14.22 17.01
CA PRO A 15 7.32 -14.89 16.06
C PRO A 15 6.60 -16.15 15.59
N VAL A 16 6.35 -16.24 14.29
CA VAL A 16 5.90 -17.49 13.67
C VAL A 16 7.12 -18.40 13.66
N ARG A 17 7.25 -19.24 14.69
CA ARG A 17 8.06 -20.46 14.61
C ARG A 17 7.37 -21.41 13.63
N ASP A 18 8.21 -22.03 12.81
CA ASP A 18 7.87 -23.07 11.86
C ASP A 18 7.00 -24.16 12.50
N ASP A 19 5.72 -24.22 12.10
CA ASP A 19 4.97 -25.48 12.12
C ASP A 19 3.85 -25.42 11.08
N VAL A 20 4.11 -26.00 9.91
CA VAL A 20 3.20 -26.06 8.75
C VAL A 20 2.10 -27.12 8.96
N SER A 21 2.10 -27.86 10.09
CA SER A 21 1.26 -29.04 10.26
C SER A 21 -0.14 -28.79 10.85
N HIS A 22 -0.56 -27.53 11.11
CA HIS A 22 -1.84 -27.25 11.78
C HIS A 22 -2.79 -26.26 11.10
N PHE A 23 -2.56 -25.90 9.83
CA PHE A 23 -3.53 -25.05 9.12
C PHE A 23 -4.69 -25.88 8.56
N PRO A 24 -5.96 -25.46 8.76
CA PRO A 24 -7.10 -26.12 8.16
C PRO A 24 -7.00 -26.06 6.63
N ALA A 25 -7.39 -27.14 5.94
CA ALA A 25 -7.25 -27.28 4.49
C ALA A 25 -7.85 -26.10 3.68
N SER A 26 -8.84 -25.39 4.24
CA SER A 26 -9.44 -24.19 3.65
C SER A 26 -8.46 -23.02 3.44
N PHE A 27 -7.39 -22.92 4.22
CA PHE A 27 -6.35 -21.89 4.03
C PHE A 27 -5.32 -22.27 2.97
N LEU A 28 -5.16 -23.57 2.66
CA LEU A 28 -4.27 -24.05 1.60
C LEU A 28 -4.90 -23.92 0.21
N PHE A 29 -6.23 -23.85 0.11
CA PHE A 29 -6.93 -23.59 -1.17
C PHE A 29 -6.69 -22.19 -1.76
N GLN A 30 -6.04 -21.28 -1.02
CA GLN A 30 -5.64 -19.96 -1.54
C GLN A 30 -4.16 -19.88 -1.93
N TYR A 31 -3.41 -20.97 -1.73
CA TYR A 31 -2.04 -21.14 -2.22
C TYR A 31 -2.07 -22.07 -3.44
N GLU A 32 -2.74 -21.64 -4.51
CA GLU A 32 -2.54 -22.24 -5.80
C GLU A 32 -1.35 -21.52 -6.46
N GLU A 33 -0.19 -22.17 -6.41
CA GLU A 33 1.00 -21.77 -7.14
C GLU A 33 0.73 -21.94 -8.64
N THR A 34 0.06 -20.95 -9.24
CA THR A 34 -0.10 -20.90 -10.68
C THR A 34 1.26 -20.53 -11.26
N ALA A 35 1.96 -21.52 -11.83
CA ALA A 35 3.18 -21.29 -12.59
C ALA A 35 2.89 -20.33 -13.75
N VAL A 36 3.34 -19.07 -13.63
CA VAL A 36 3.11 -18.04 -14.65
C VAL A 36 4.21 -18.12 -15.71
N SER A 37 3.85 -18.58 -16.91
CA SER A 37 4.67 -18.51 -18.11
C SER A 37 4.84 -17.05 -18.61
N PRO A 38 6.01 -16.62 -19.12
CA PRO A 38 6.37 -15.19 -19.31
C PRO A 38 5.64 -14.45 -20.44
N THR A 39 4.57 -15.01 -21.02
CA THR A 39 3.92 -14.50 -22.24
C THR A 39 2.39 -14.41 -22.15
N GLN A 40 1.82 -14.33 -20.94
CA GLN A 40 0.38 -14.11 -20.79
C GLN A 40 0.00 -12.65 -21.11
N LYS A 41 -0.91 -12.50 -22.07
CA LYS A 41 -1.53 -11.24 -22.49
C LYS A 41 -2.27 -10.64 -21.30
N VAL A 42 -2.01 -9.38 -20.96
CA VAL A 42 -2.77 -8.62 -19.95
C VAL A 42 -4.25 -8.70 -20.31
N ASP A 43 -5.07 -9.29 -19.43
CA ASP A 43 -6.52 -9.35 -19.62
C ASP A 43 -7.20 -8.11 -19.04
N SER A 44 -8.37 -7.78 -19.58
CA SER A 44 -9.27 -6.74 -19.09
C SER A 44 -9.57 -6.84 -17.58
N SER A 45 -9.62 -8.07 -17.06
CA SER A 45 -9.83 -8.35 -15.64
C SER A 45 -8.67 -7.89 -14.74
N ASP A 46 -7.41 -8.11 -15.16
CA ASP A 46 -6.22 -7.66 -14.44
C ASP A 46 -6.13 -6.13 -14.41
N VAL A 47 -6.49 -5.47 -15.52
CA VAL A 47 -6.54 -4.01 -15.63
C VAL A 47 -7.62 -3.42 -14.71
N GLN A 48 -8.81 -4.02 -14.68
CA GLN A 48 -9.88 -3.57 -13.78
C GLN A 48 -9.47 -3.70 -12.32
N GLN A 49 -8.89 -4.85 -11.95
CA GLN A 49 -8.37 -5.07 -10.60
C GLN A 49 -7.35 -3.99 -10.22
N PHE A 50 -6.46 -3.62 -11.13
CA PHE A 50 -5.48 -2.56 -10.89
C PHE A 50 -6.17 -1.21 -10.61
N TYR A 51 -7.17 -0.83 -11.41
CA TYR A 51 -7.95 0.40 -11.18
C TYR A 51 -8.70 0.39 -9.86
N ASP A 52 -9.22 -0.75 -9.43
CA ASP A 52 -9.90 -0.88 -8.13
C ASP A 52 -8.92 -0.67 -6.96
N LEU A 53 -7.69 -1.20 -7.08
CA LEU A 53 -6.62 -0.99 -6.10
C LEU A 53 -6.18 0.48 -6.03
N LEU A 54 -6.06 1.15 -7.19
CA LEU A 54 -5.75 2.57 -7.27
C LEU A 54 -6.85 3.42 -6.63
N THR A 55 -8.10 3.20 -7.04
CA THR A 55 -9.27 3.94 -6.55
C THR A 55 -9.40 3.82 -5.02
N SER A 56 -9.26 2.60 -4.49
CA SER A 56 -9.31 2.37 -3.04
C SER A 56 -8.18 3.10 -2.31
N CYS A 57 -6.97 3.17 -2.88
CA CYS A 57 -5.88 3.94 -2.29
C CYS A 57 -6.19 5.45 -2.25
N THR A 58 -6.76 6.00 -3.32
CA THR A 58 -7.16 7.41 -3.39
C THR A 58 -8.15 7.78 -2.29
N GLU A 59 -9.18 6.95 -2.09
CA GLU A 59 -10.21 7.19 -1.07
C GLU A 59 -9.61 7.18 0.35
N VAL A 60 -8.77 6.18 0.65
CA VAL A 60 -8.10 6.08 1.95
C VAL A 60 -7.20 7.30 2.20
N VAL A 61 -6.47 7.75 1.18
CA VAL A 61 -5.58 8.91 1.28
C VAL A 61 -6.38 10.21 1.44
N ARG A 62 -7.48 10.39 0.71
CA ARG A 62 -8.37 11.57 0.86
C ARG A 62 -8.90 11.69 2.28
N VAL A 63 -9.45 10.60 2.83
CA VAL A 63 -9.98 10.58 4.20
C VAL A 63 -8.86 10.86 5.20
N TRP A 64 -7.68 10.26 5.01
CA TRP A 64 -6.54 10.51 5.88
C TRP A 64 -6.07 11.97 5.83
N ALA A 65 -5.97 12.57 4.64
CA ALA A 65 -5.50 13.94 4.45
C ALA A 65 -6.40 14.98 5.13
N GLN A 66 -7.72 14.75 5.17
CA GLN A 66 -8.67 15.60 5.90
C GLN A 66 -8.38 15.68 7.41
N ASN A 67 -7.66 14.72 7.97
CA ASN A 67 -7.27 14.70 9.38
C ASN A 67 -5.92 15.39 9.63
N ILE A 68 -5.22 15.87 8.60
CA ILE A 68 -3.98 16.63 8.75
C ILE A 68 -4.34 18.05 9.22
N PRO A 69 -3.80 18.52 10.36
CA PRO A 69 -4.02 19.90 10.81
C PRO A 69 -3.62 20.92 9.73
N GLY A 70 -4.50 21.90 9.47
CA GLY A 70 -4.29 22.92 8.44
C GLY A 70 -4.65 22.49 7.01
N PHE A 71 -4.78 21.19 6.72
CA PHE A 71 -5.10 20.76 5.35
C PHE A 71 -6.51 21.16 4.91
N SER A 72 -7.46 21.25 5.83
CA SER A 72 -8.82 21.73 5.55
C SER A 72 -8.92 23.25 5.32
N GLU A 73 -7.83 24.01 5.56
CA GLU A 73 -7.80 25.46 5.39
C GLU A 73 -7.58 25.87 3.92
N PHE A 74 -7.05 24.96 3.09
CA PHE A 74 -7.00 25.12 1.63
C PHE A 74 -8.41 25.04 1.02
N CYS A 75 -8.63 25.70 -0.12
CA CYS A 75 -9.87 25.56 -0.87
C CYS A 75 -10.04 24.11 -1.38
N LEU A 76 -11.24 23.77 -1.87
CA LEU A 76 -11.50 22.41 -2.35
C LEU A 76 -10.61 22.07 -3.54
N GLU A 77 -10.47 23.02 -4.46
CA GLU A 77 -9.73 22.88 -5.71
C GLU A 77 -8.25 22.59 -5.44
N ASP A 78 -7.62 23.32 -4.52
CA ASP A 78 -6.22 23.11 -4.15
C ASP A 78 -6.01 21.76 -3.46
N ARG A 79 -6.95 21.34 -2.59
CA ARG A 79 -6.86 20.03 -1.91
C ARG A 79 -6.95 18.88 -2.90
N GLU A 80 -7.84 18.98 -3.88
CA GLU A 80 -7.98 17.99 -4.94
C GLU A 80 -6.71 17.95 -5.81
N LEU A 81 -6.21 19.11 -6.22
CA LEU A 81 -5.00 19.21 -7.04
C LEU A 81 -3.75 18.64 -6.33
N LEU A 82 -3.56 18.95 -5.04
CA LEU A 82 -2.45 18.40 -4.25
C LEU A 82 -2.53 16.87 -4.16
N LEU A 83 -3.73 16.31 -3.95
CA LEU A 83 -3.92 14.87 -3.87
C LEU A 83 -3.78 14.16 -5.21
N GLU A 84 -4.30 14.75 -6.29
CA GLU A 84 -4.18 14.19 -7.65
C GLU A 84 -2.75 14.23 -8.15
N SER A 85 -2.02 15.33 -7.91
CA SER A 85 -0.63 15.47 -8.32
C SER A 85 0.32 14.53 -7.56
N ALA A 86 0.05 14.27 -6.29
CA ALA A 86 0.84 13.39 -5.44
C ALA A 86 0.39 11.91 -5.50
N PHE A 87 -0.69 11.59 -6.23
CA PHE A 87 -1.39 10.30 -6.11
C PHE A 87 -0.47 9.09 -6.31
N VAL A 88 0.31 9.08 -7.41
CA VAL A 88 1.17 7.94 -7.74
C VAL A 88 2.29 7.78 -6.71
N GLU A 89 2.89 8.89 -6.26
CA GLU A 89 3.93 8.87 -5.23
C GLU A 89 3.38 8.35 -3.89
N LEU A 90 2.18 8.79 -3.50
CA LEU A 90 1.49 8.32 -2.30
C LEU A 90 1.12 6.85 -2.38
N PHE A 91 0.64 6.41 -3.54
CA PHE A 91 0.32 5.00 -3.78
C PHE A 91 1.55 4.11 -3.59
N ILE A 92 2.67 4.44 -4.24
CA ILE A 92 3.94 3.69 -4.12
C ILE A 92 4.42 3.72 -2.67
N LEU A 93 4.45 4.90 -2.04
CA LEU A 93 4.95 5.06 -0.69
C LEU A 93 4.17 4.22 0.31
N ARG A 94 2.84 4.24 0.24
CA ARG A 94 1.98 3.46 1.13
C ARG A 94 2.04 1.98 0.85
N LEU A 95 2.11 1.58 -0.42
CA LEU A 95 2.27 0.19 -0.80
C LEU A 95 3.60 -0.35 -0.29
N ALA A 96 4.70 0.35 -0.54
CA ALA A 96 6.04 -0.04 -0.15
C ALA A 96 6.19 -0.13 1.38
N TYR A 97 5.62 0.79 2.14
CA TYR A 97 5.66 0.78 3.61
C TYR A 97 4.88 -0.38 4.24
N ARG A 98 3.82 -0.87 3.58
CA ARG A 98 2.96 -1.95 4.10
C ARG A 98 3.37 -3.34 3.63
N SER A 99 4.13 -3.41 2.54
CA SER A 99 4.55 -4.66 1.90
C SER A 99 5.58 -5.41 2.75
N ASP A 100 5.85 -6.65 2.39
CA ASP A 100 6.94 -7.45 2.96
C ASP A 100 7.82 -7.93 1.79
N PRO A 101 8.99 -7.29 1.57
CA PRO A 101 9.86 -7.59 0.45
C PRO A 101 10.58 -8.94 0.62
N ASP A 102 10.78 -9.40 1.85
CA ASP A 102 11.43 -10.69 2.10
C ASP A 102 10.51 -11.85 1.71
N LEU A 103 9.19 -11.66 1.91
CA LEU A 103 8.16 -12.61 1.50
C LEU A 103 7.56 -12.33 0.11
N GLN A 104 8.03 -11.31 -0.61
CA GLN A 104 7.50 -10.90 -1.92
C GLN A 104 5.97 -10.63 -1.88
N LYS A 105 5.48 -10.09 -0.76
CA LYS A 105 4.06 -9.81 -0.51
C LYS A 105 3.79 -8.32 -0.55
N LEU A 106 2.77 -7.93 -1.29
CA LEU A 106 2.29 -6.55 -1.38
C LEU A 106 0.97 -6.39 -0.66
N VAL A 107 0.89 -5.39 0.23
CA VAL A 107 -0.28 -5.14 1.07
C VAL A 107 -0.91 -3.80 0.71
N PHE A 108 -2.02 -3.85 -0.01
CA PHE A 108 -2.71 -2.67 -0.54
C PHE A 108 -3.54 -1.94 0.52
N CYS A 109 -3.92 -0.70 0.21
CA CYS A 109 -4.77 0.13 1.08
C CYS A 109 -6.17 -0.46 1.26
N SER A 110 -6.68 -1.21 0.28
CA SER A 110 -7.94 -1.97 0.36
C SER A 110 -7.90 -3.13 1.36
N GLY A 111 -6.71 -3.51 1.85
CA GLY A 111 -6.50 -4.72 2.64
C GLY A 111 -6.20 -5.97 1.80
N ALA A 112 -6.24 -5.87 0.46
CA ALA A 112 -5.79 -6.96 -0.41
C ALA A 112 -4.31 -7.26 -0.18
N VAL A 113 -3.98 -8.56 -0.15
CA VAL A 113 -2.60 -9.05 -0.08
C VAL A 113 -2.34 -9.88 -1.32
N LEU A 114 -1.39 -9.46 -2.13
CA LEU A 114 -1.02 -10.15 -3.37
C LEU A 114 0.46 -10.51 -3.35
N HIS A 115 0.81 -11.64 -3.94
CA HIS A 115 2.19 -11.99 -4.21
C HIS A 115 2.71 -11.22 -5.42
N ARG A 116 4.02 -10.93 -5.46
CA ARG A 116 4.70 -10.27 -6.59
C ARG A 116 4.25 -10.81 -7.95
N ALA A 117 4.23 -12.14 -8.11
CA ALA A 117 3.85 -12.79 -9.37
C ALA A 117 2.42 -12.46 -9.85
N GLN A 118 1.49 -12.19 -8.93
CA GLN A 118 0.13 -11.78 -9.27
C GLN A 118 0.10 -10.31 -9.71
N CYS A 119 0.94 -9.47 -9.11
CA CYS A 119 1.03 -8.06 -9.45
C CYS A 119 1.73 -7.81 -10.80
N VAL A 120 2.61 -8.70 -11.26
CA VAL A 120 3.27 -8.55 -12.59
C VAL A 120 2.25 -8.40 -13.73
N ARG A 121 1.06 -9.03 -13.63
CA ARG A 121 0.02 -8.94 -14.67
C ARG A 121 -0.59 -7.55 -14.79
N GLY A 122 -0.68 -6.80 -13.69
CA GLY A 122 -1.27 -5.44 -13.67
C GLY A 122 -0.22 -4.33 -13.69
N PHE A 123 0.92 -4.53 -13.03
CA PHE A 123 1.96 -3.53 -12.84
C PHE A 123 3.18 -3.71 -13.75
N GLY A 124 3.33 -4.88 -14.38
CA GLY A 124 4.53 -5.26 -15.12
C GLY A 124 5.77 -5.28 -14.22
N ASP A 125 6.92 -4.96 -14.81
CA ASP A 125 8.22 -4.95 -14.13
C ASP A 125 8.33 -3.85 -13.07
N TRP A 126 7.41 -2.89 -13.07
CA TRP A 126 7.40 -1.82 -12.07
C TRP A 126 7.24 -2.34 -10.63
N ILE A 127 6.66 -3.54 -10.48
CA ILE A 127 6.51 -4.18 -9.18
C ILE A 127 7.86 -4.44 -8.48
N ASP A 128 8.91 -4.71 -9.25
CA ASP A 128 10.26 -4.94 -8.72
C ASP A 128 10.82 -3.69 -8.08
N SER A 129 10.71 -2.56 -8.79
CA SER A 129 11.15 -1.27 -8.28
C SER A 129 10.40 -0.88 -6.99
N ILE A 130 9.11 -1.21 -6.88
CA ILE A 130 8.33 -0.97 -5.66
C ILE A 130 8.83 -1.84 -4.50
N LEU A 131 9.18 -3.11 -4.75
CA LEU A 131 9.71 -4.01 -3.73
C LEU A 131 11.13 -3.64 -3.30
N GLU A 132 11.99 -3.20 -4.23
CA GLU A 132 13.31 -2.65 -3.91
C GLU A 132 13.20 -1.37 -3.06
N PHE A 133 12.24 -0.51 -3.40
CA PHE A 133 11.92 0.68 -2.61
C PHE A 133 11.40 0.30 -1.22
N SER A 134 10.50 -0.69 -1.12
CA SER A 134 10.01 -1.24 0.15
C SER A 134 11.16 -1.75 1.03
N GLN A 135 12.10 -2.49 0.45
CA GLN A 135 13.27 -2.99 1.18
C GLN A 135 14.13 -1.84 1.71
N SER A 136 14.31 -0.79 0.92
CA SER A 136 15.05 0.40 1.34
C SER A 136 14.32 1.16 2.45
N LEU A 137 12.99 1.26 2.38
CA LEU A 137 12.17 1.91 3.39
C LEU A 137 12.18 1.14 4.72
N HIS A 138 12.14 -0.20 4.70
CA HIS A 138 12.28 -1.01 5.91
C HIS A 138 13.64 -0.85 6.58
N ARG A 139 14.72 -0.71 5.80
CA ARG A 139 16.06 -0.42 6.35
C ARG A 139 16.11 0.90 7.13
N MET A 140 15.28 1.88 6.76
CA MET A 140 15.17 3.16 7.48
C MET A 140 14.44 3.04 8.83
N LYS A 141 13.70 1.94 9.07
CA LYS A 141 12.95 1.69 10.31
C LYS A 141 12.04 2.86 10.71
N LEU A 142 11.30 3.41 9.74
CA LEU A 142 10.34 4.49 9.99
C LEU A 142 9.25 3.99 10.94
N ASP A 143 8.99 4.76 11.99
CA ASP A 143 7.80 4.56 12.81
C ASP A 143 6.57 5.22 12.16
N VAL A 144 5.40 4.99 12.76
CA VAL A 144 4.12 5.50 12.24
C VAL A 144 4.13 7.03 12.14
N SER A 145 4.75 7.72 13.09
CA SER A 145 4.85 9.19 13.09
C SER A 145 5.72 9.69 11.93
N SER A 146 6.93 9.14 11.75
CA SER A 146 7.83 9.52 10.67
C SER A 146 7.22 9.23 9.30
N PHE A 147 6.53 8.09 9.16
CA PHE A 147 5.82 7.75 7.95
C PHE A 147 4.66 8.72 7.65
N SER A 148 3.92 9.13 8.69
CA SER A 148 2.84 10.11 8.56
C SER A 148 3.37 11.47 8.10
N CYS A 149 4.50 11.91 8.66
CA CYS A 149 5.19 13.12 8.25
C CYS A 149 5.65 13.04 6.78
N LEU A 150 6.26 11.92 6.37
CA LEU A 150 6.67 11.70 4.99
C LEU A 150 5.48 11.72 4.02
N THR A 151 4.37 11.07 4.39
CA THR A 151 3.14 11.08 3.59
C THR A 151 2.57 12.50 3.45
N ALA A 152 2.54 13.28 4.54
CA ALA A 152 2.10 14.68 4.50
C ALA A 152 3.03 15.55 3.64
N LEU A 153 4.35 15.33 3.73
CA LEU A 153 5.33 16.01 2.89
C LEU A 153 5.09 15.70 1.41
N VAL A 154 4.82 14.46 1.03
CA VAL A 154 4.52 14.09 -0.36
C VAL A 154 3.25 14.81 -0.87
N ILE A 155 2.20 14.93 -0.05
CA ILE A 155 0.99 15.69 -0.42
C ILE A 155 1.32 17.16 -0.69
N ILE A 156 2.06 17.81 0.21
CA ILE A 156 2.31 19.25 0.16
C ILE A 156 3.42 19.60 -0.85
N ALA A 157 4.39 18.71 -1.04
CA ALA A 157 5.44 18.85 -2.04
C ALA A 157 4.97 18.49 -3.46
N GLY A 158 3.76 17.91 -3.59
CA GLY A 158 3.09 17.65 -4.84
C GLY A 158 3.19 18.90 -5.70
N LYS A 159 3.94 18.78 -6.81
CA LYS A 159 4.49 19.88 -7.60
C LYS A 159 3.40 20.89 -7.89
N SER A 160 3.31 21.89 -7.03
CA SER A 160 2.43 23.02 -7.23
C SER A 160 3.06 23.76 -8.40
N CYS A 161 2.39 23.71 -9.55
CA CYS A 161 2.54 24.73 -10.57
C CYS A 161 2.38 26.09 -9.87
N PHE A 162 3.51 26.71 -9.52
CA PHE A 162 3.64 28.15 -9.43
C PHE A 162 3.94 28.69 -10.84
#